data_AF-A0A9W9EQT7-F1
#
_entry.id   AF-A0A9W9EQT7-F1
#
_cell.length_a   1.000
_cell.length_b   1.000
_cell.length_c   1.000
_cell.angle_alpha   90.00
_cell.angle_beta   90.00
_cell.angle_gamma   90.00
#
_symmetry.space_group_name_H-M   'P 1'
#
loop_
_entity.id
_entity.type
_entity.pdbx_description
1 polymer ?
#
loop_
_entity_poly.entity_id
_entity_poly.type
_entity_poly.pdbx_seq_one_letter_code
_entity_poly.pdbx_strand_id
1 'polypeptide(L)'
;MGASAQAIQQADRLAVIHAYRHLYRQGLKAIRYSTPARHVLVNSLRASFRSSPQEELNPSKISNTLRFLERAAETTGMEHKIVRNLMLARFWERPQIAKESRILRSLGLGKEEHQLRKGAYEHFNSTLTRDSSTSILTSETNPIRSTESCIR
;
A
#
# COMPACT_ATOMS: atom_id res chain seq x y z
N MET A 1 -30.56 -23.96 17.95
CA MET A 1 -29.69 -23.77 16.77
C MET A 1 -28.91 -22.43 16.75
N GLY A 2 -29.22 -21.42 17.58
CA GLY A 2 -28.52 -20.11 17.53
C GLY A 2 -27.15 -20.01 18.23
N ALA A 3 -26.84 -20.91 19.17
CA ALA A 3 -25.61 -20.80 19.98
C ALA A 3 -24.31 -21.14 19.21
N SER A 4 -24.35 -22.07 18.26
CA SER A 4 -23.19 -22.44 17.45
C SER A 4 -22.79 -21.33 16.47
N ALA A 5 -23.76 -20.67 15.85
CA ALA A 5 -23.52 -19.54 14.94
C ALA A 5 -22.87 -18.34 15.65
N GLN A 6 -23.31 -18.04 16.88
CA GLN A 6 -22.73 -16.97 17.68
C GLN A 6 -21.28 -17.28 18.12
N ALA A 7 -20.98 -18.54 18.44
CA ALA A 7 -19.62 -18.96 18.79
C ALA A 7 -18.63 -18.83 17.61
N ILE A 8 -19.07 -19.17 16.39
CA ILE A 8 -18.27 -19.03 15.17
C ILE A 8 -17.98 -17.55 14.89
N GLN A 9 -18.99 -16.68 14.96
CA GLN A 9 -18.81 -15.22 14.78
C GLN A 9 -17.87 -14.62 15.83
N GLN A 10 -17.91 -15.10 17.07
CA GLN A 10 -16.97 -14.69 18.11
C GLN A 10 -15.54 -15.16 17.80
N ALA A 11 -15.36 -16.40 17.34
CA ALA A 11 -14.07 -16.92 16.94
C ALA A 11 -13.47 -16.11 15.77
N ASP A 12 -14.28 -15.76 14.78
CA ASP A 12 -13.87 -14.92 13.64
C ASP A 12 -13.45 -13.52 14.11
N ARG A 13 -14.21 -12.92 15.03
CA ARG A 13 -13.86 -11.62 15.62
C ARG A 13 -12.53 -11.67 16.39
N LEU A 14 -12.28 -12.75 17.13
CA LEU A 14 -11.01 -12.95 17.81
C LEU A 14 -9.86 -13.12 16.81
N ALA A 15 -10.07 -13.87 15.73
CA ALA A 15 -9.07 -14.03 14.67
C ALA A 15 -8.66 -12.69 14.05
N VAL A 16 -9.63 -11.80 13.79
CA VAL A 16 -9.37 -10.42 13.30
C VAL A 16 -8.51 -9.63 14.30
N ILE A 17 -8.83 -9.70 15.59
CA ILE A 17 -8.08 -9.01 16.64
C ILE A 17 -6.65 -9.55 16.74
N HIS A 18 -6.48 -10.86 16.66
CA HIS A 18 -5.16 -11.49 16.67
C HIS A 18 -4.34 -11.08 15.45
N ALA A 19 -4.91 -11.15 14.25
CA ALA A 19 -4.27 -10.69 13.02
C ALA A 19 -3.81 -9.23 13.13
N TYR A 20 -4.69 -8.34 13.61
CA TYR A 20 -4.35 -6.93 13.86
C TYR A 20 -3.16 -6.79 14.82
N ARG A 21 -3.18 -7.50 15.95
CA ARG A 21 -2.11 -7.45 16.96
C ARG A 21 -0.78 -7.94 16.41
N HIS A 22 -0.78 -9.02 15.64
CA HIS A 22 0.45 -9.56 15.03
C HIS A 22 1.04 -8.59 14.01
N LEU A 23 0.23 -8.08 13.08
CA LEU A 23 0.68 -7.10 12.09
C LEU A 23 1.16 -5.81 12.74
N TYR A 24 0.47 -5.34 13.78
CA TYR A 24 0.87 -4.15 14.54
C TYR A 24 2.24 -4.32 15.18
N ARG A 25 2.47 -5.44 15.89
CA ARG A 25 3.74 -5.70 16.58
C ARG A 25 4.89 -5.90 15.58
N GLN A 26 4.69 -6.73 14.56
CA GLN A 26 5.73 -7.02 13.59
C GLN A 26 6.04 -5.80 12.72
N GLY A 27 5.03 -5.02 12.32
CA GLY A 27 5.26 -3.80 11.55
C GLY A 27 6.08 -2.75 12.32
N LEU A 28 5.85 -2.61 13.63
CA LEU A 28 6.65 -1.69 14.44
C LEU A 28 8.11 -2.12 14.56
N LYS A 29 8.36 -3.43 14.73
CA LYS A 29 9.71 -4.01 14.72
C LYS A 29 10.37 -3.83 13.36
N ALA A 30 9.64 -4.10 12.26
CA ALA A 30 10.12 -3.93 10.90
C ALA A 30 10.64 -2.51 10.63
N ILE A 31 10.02 -1.48 11.22
CA ILE A 31 10.42 -0.07 11.04
C ILE A 31 11.41 0.41 12.12
N ARG A 32 11.81 -0.49 13.03
CA ARG A 32 12.66 -0.18 14.20
C ARG A 32 12.13 1.00 15.02
N TYR A 33 10.80 1.12 15.12
CA TYR A 33 10.12 2.20 15.85
C TYR A 33 10.49 3.62 15.39
N SER A 34 11.02 3.80 14.18
CA SER A 34 11.44 5.13 13.70
C SER A 34 10.27 6.11 13.53
N THR A 35 10.51 7.36 13.90
CA THR A 35 9.62 8.50 13.62
C THR A 35 9.99 9.11 12.26
N PRO A 36 9.04 9.48 11.39
CA PRO A 36 7.57 9.50 11.57
C PRO A 36 6.86 8.18 11.20
N ALA A 37 7.59 7.20 10.64
CA ALA A 37 7.03 6.02 10.01
C ALA A 37 6.17 5.15 10.96
N ARG A 38 6.52 5.05 12.24
CA ARG A 38 5.70 4.43 13.30
C ARG A 38 4.27 4.98 13.31
N HIS A 39 4.10 6.29 13.31
CA HIS A 39 2.79 6.91 13.40
C HIS A 39 1.98 6.70 12.13
N VAL A 40 2.65 6.66 10.97
CA VAL A 40 2.00 6.39 9.70
C VAL A 40 1.50 4.95 9.63
N LEU A 41 2.33 3.98 10.03
CA LEU A 41 1.95 2.56 10.07
C LEU A 41 0.72 2.34 10.94
N VAL A 42 0.74 2.85 12.17
CA VAL A 42 -0.37 2.62 13.12
C VAL A 42 -1.67 3.21 12.58
N ASN A 43 -1.61 4.42 12.03
CA ASN A 43 -2.77 5.07 11.44
C ASN A 43 -3.28 4.33 10.19
N SER A 44 -2.35 3.85 9.35
CA SER A 44 -2.67 3.02 8.18
C SER A 44 -3.41 1.75 8.58
N LEU A 45 -2.85 0.98 9.51
CA LEU A 45 -3.45 -0.27 9.99
C LEU A 45 -4.83 0.01 10.58
N ARG A 46 -4.93 1.03 11.43
CA ARG A 46 -6.20 1.41 12.07
C ARG A 46 -7.26 1.82 11.06
N ALA A 47 -6.89 2.53 10.00
CA ALA A 47 -7.82 2.92 8.95
C ALA A 47 -8.29 1.69 8.16
N SER A 48 -7.34 0.87 7.69
CA SER A 48 -7.64 -0.33 6.89
C SER A 48 -8.55 -1.32 7.62
N PHE A 49 -8.26 -1.65 8.89
CA PHE A 49 -9.10 -2.58 9.66
C PHE A 49 -10.47 -1.99 10.07
N ARG A 50 -10.66 -0.68 9.97
CA ARG A 50 -11.96 -0.03 10.24
C ARG A 50 -12.80 0.16 8.98
N SER A 51 -12.16 0.38 7.84
CA SER A 51 -12.83 0.59 6.56
C SER A 51 -13.20 -0.72 5.86
N SER A 52 -12.40 -1.78 6.05
CA SER A 52 -12.62 -3.05 5.36
C SER A 52 -13.62 -3.95 6.11
N PRO A 53 -14.59 -4.57 5.41
CA PRO A 53 -15.48 -5.55 6.00
C PRO A 53 -14.72 -6.83 6.40
N GLN A 54 -15.20 -7.54 7.41
CA GLN A 54 -14.53 -8.74 7.95
C GLN A 54 -14.43 -9.86 6.91
N GLU A 55 -15.37 -9.94 5.98
CA GLU A 55 -15.42 -10.95 4.92
C GLU A 55 -14.28 -10.81 3.90
N GLU A 56 -13.69 -9.63 3.74
CA GLU A 56 -12.59 -9.39 2.81
C GLU A 56 -11.23 -9.84 3.38
N LEU A 57 -11.20 -10.18 4.67
CA LEU A 57 -9.98 -10.48 5.39
C LEU A 57 -9.46 -11.90 5.06
N ASN A 58 -8.65 -11.97 4.00
CA ASN A 58 -8.08 -13.23 3.54
C ASN A 58 -6.91 -13.68 4.46
N PRO A 59 -7.01 -14.83 5.15
CA PRO A 59 -5.98 -15.28 6.11
C PRO A 59 -4.62 -15.52 5.44
N SER A 60 -4.62 -16.02 4.19
CA SER A 60 -3.39 -16.23 3.41
C SER A 60 -2.65 -14.93 3.06
N LYS A 61 -3.39 -13.82 2.84
CA LYS A 61 -2.77 -12.51 2.61
C LYS A 61 -2.13 -11.99 3.89
N ILE A 62 -2.79 -12.19 5.02
CA ILE A 62 -2.26 -11.81 6.34
C ILE A 62 -0.98 -12.57 6.64
N SER A 63 -0.96 -13.90 6.48
CA SER A 63 0.22 -14.71 6.76
C SER A 63 1.41 -14.33 5.87
N ASN A 64 1.17 -14.08 4.58
CA ASN A 64 2.20 -13.58 3.67
C ASN A 64 2.75 -12.22 4.10
N THR A 65 1.87 -11.30 4.49
CA THR A 65 2.27 -9.97 4.98
C THR A 65 3.05 -10.07 6.28
N LEU A 66 2.62 -10.94 7.19
CA LEU A 66 3.28 -11.17 8.48
C LEU A 66 4.70 -11.71 8.25
N ARG A 67 4.85 -12.72 7.39
CA ARG A 67 6.14 -13.29 7.01
C ARG A 67 7.08 -12.26 6.34
N PHE A 68 6.51 -11.36 5.54
CA PHE A 68 7.28 -10.25 4.95
C PHE A 68 7.77 -9.26 6.02
N LEU A 69 6.90 -8.90 6.99
CA LEU A 69 7.27 -8.01 8.08
C LEU A 69 8.27 -8.64 9.05
N GLU A 70 8.22 -9.95 9.27
CA GLU A 70 9.21 -10.67 10.06
C GLU A 70 10.59 -10.60 9.43
N ARG A 71 10.70 -10.89 8.12
CA ARG A 71 11.97 -10.72 7.38
C ARG A 71 12.49 -9.29 7.43
N ALA A 72 11.60 -8.30 7.30
CA ALA A 72 11.93 -6.88 7.41
C ALA A 72 12.39 -6.46 8.82
N ALA A 73 11.98 -7.20 9.86
CA ALA A 73 12.39 -6.95 11.23
C ALA A 73 13.72 -7.62 11.58
N GLU A 74 13.97 -8.83 11.07
CA GLU A 74 15.18 -9.60 11.32
C GLU A 74 16.43 -8.95 10.70
N THR A 75 16.32 -8.47 9.46
CA THR A 75 17.47 -7.92 8.72
C THR A 75 17.18 -6.51 8.21
N THR A 76 18.21 -5.66 8.16
CA THR A 76 18.16 -4.39 7.40
C THR A 76 18.36 -4.61 5.91
N GLY A 77 17.59 -5.56 5.38
CA GLY A 77 17.58 -5.93 3.97
C GLY A 77 16.73 -5.00 3.12
N MET A 78 16.32 -5.51 1.97
CA MET A 78 15.49 -4.79 1.02
C MET A 78 14.07 -4.60 1.57
N GLU A 79 13.54 -5.60 2.26
CA GLU A 79 12.20 -5.59 2.87
C GLU A 79 12.05 -4.47 3.90
N HIS A 80 13.06 -4.30 4.76
CA HIS A 80 13.13 -3.18 5.70
C HIS A 80 13.06 -1.83 4.97
N LYS A 81 13.88 -1.67 3.92
CA LYS A 81 13.93 -0.44 3.12
C LYS A 81 12.61 -0.17 2.41
N ILE A 82 11.96 -1.20 1.87
CA ILE A 82 10.65 -1.11 1.23
C ILE A 82 9.61 -0.61 2.23
N VAL A 83 9.48 -1.26 3.40
CA VAL A 83 8.49 -0.87 4.41
C VAL A 83 8.74 0.57 4.88
N ARG A 84 9.99 0.91 5.16
CA ARG A 84 10.36 2.26 5.61
C ARG A 84 10.03 3.32 4.56
N ASN A 85 10.41 3.09 3.31
CA ASN A 85 10.15 4.03 2.21
C ASN A 85 8.66 4.18 1.94
N LEU A 86 7.89 3.09 2.01
CA LEU A 86 6.44 3.14 1.87
C LEU A 86 5.79 4.01 2.95
N MET A 87 6.24 3.88 4.21
CA MET A 87 5.72 4.71 5.30
C MET A 87 6.11 6.18 5.15
N LEU A 88 7.31 6.45 4.64
CA LEU A 88 7.76 7.82 4.34
C LEU A 88 6.98 8.42 3.17
N ALA A 89 6.82 7.70 2.06
CA ALA A 89 6.01 8.14 0.92
C ALA A 89 4.60 8.52 1.38
N ARG A 90 3.95 7.63 2.14
CA ARG A 90 2.62 7.89 2.70
C ARG A 90 2.58 9.00 3.74
N PHE A 91 3.68 9.25 4.46
CA PHE A 91 3.78 10.42 5.32
C PHE A 91 3.69 11.69 4.48
N TRP A 92 4.49 11.78 3.42
CA TRP A 92 4.56 12.96 2.55
C TRP A 92 3.28 13.23 1.75
N GLU A 93 2.49 12.20 1.47
CA GLU A 93 1.18 12.34 0.81
C GLU A 93 0.12 13.03 1.70
N ARG A 94 0.30 13.10 3.03
CA ARG A 94 -0.75 13.62 3.90
C ARG A 94 -0.91 15.14 3.72
N PRO A 95 -2.15 15.64 3.55
CA PRO A 95 -2.41 17.05 3.30
C PRO A 95 -2.06 17.97 4.48
N GLN A 96 -1.97 17.44 5.70
CA GLN A 96 -1.60 18.21 6.89
C GLN A 96 -0.12 18.60 6.88
N ILE A 97 0.77 17.70 6.44
CA ILE A 97 2.20 18.02 6.23
C ILE A 97 2.34 18.97 5.05
N ALA A 98 1.46 18.87 4.04
CA ALA A 98 1.37 19.87 2.97
C ALA A 98 0.95 21.27 3.49
N LYS A 99 0.25 21.38 4.62
CA LYS A 99 -0.09 22.66 5.29
C LYS A 99 1.04 23.18 6.16
N GLU A 100 1.68 22.33 6.97
CA GLU A 100 2.86 22.73 7.77
C GLU A 100 4.03 23.12 6.88
N SER A 101 4.27 22.36 5.81
CA SER A 101 5.20 22.78 4.76
C SER A 101 4.74 24.03 4.01
N ARG A 102 3.44 24.39 4.01
CA ARG A 102 2.95 25.67 3.47
C ARG A 102 3.39 26.84 4.34
N ILE A 103 3.37 26.66 5.66
CA ILE A 103 3.88 27.62 6.63
C ILE A 103 5.40 27.74 6.49
N LEU A 104 6.13 26.61 6.44
CA LEU A 104 7.57 26.62 6.17
C LEU A 104 7.91 27.22 4.78
N ARG A 105 7.08 26.97 3.76
CA ARG A 105 7.16 27.60 2.42
C ARG A 105 6.91 29.11 2.47
N SER A 106 6.00 29.59 3.33
CA SER A 106 5.77 31.04 3.52
C SER A 106 6.97 31.73 4.16
N LEU A 107 7.81 30.98 4.88
CA LEU A 107 9.10 31.43 5.41
C LEU A 107 10.25 31.25 4.41
N GLY A 108 9.97 30.84 3.16
CA GLY A 108 10.96 30.68 2.10
C GLY A 108 11.77 29.37 2.14
N LEU A 109 11.49 28.47 3.09
CA LEU A 109 12.26 27.24 3.29
C LEU A 109 11.62 26.06 2.52
N GLY A 110 12.40 25.39 1.65
CA GLY A 110 12.02 24.11 1.01
C GLY A 110 11.03 24.18 -0.17
N LYS A 111 10.85 25.35 -0.79
CA LYS A 111 9.90 25.56 -1.91
C LYS A 111 10.30 24.79 -3.19
N GLU A 112 11.58 24.72 -3.50
CA GLU A 112 12.11 24.02 -4.68
C GLU A 112 11.95 22.50 -4.57
N GLU A 113 12.36 21.93 -3.44
CA GLU A 113 12.26 20.48 -3.21
C GLU A 113 10.81 19.98 -3.27
N HIS A 114 9.86 20.77 -2.77
CA HIS A 114 8.45 20.42 -2.81
C HIS A 114 7.88 20.44 -4.24
N GLN A 115 8.24 21.45 -5.05
CA GLN A 115 7.80 21.56 -6.44
C GLN A 115 8.36 20.42 -7.29
N LEU A 116 9.65 20.12 -7.15
CA LEU A 116 10.30 19.00 -7.83
C LEU A 116 9.61 17.67 -7.49
N ARG A 117 9.34 17.44 -6.20
CA ARG A 117 8.67 16.22 -5.72
C ARG A 117 7.25 16.11 -6.22
N LYS A 118 6.48 17.22 -6.19
CA LYS A 118 5.10 17.26 -6.71
C LYS A 118 5.07 16.92 -8.20
N GLY A 119 5.94 17.54 -9.00
CA GLY A 119 6.04 17.25 -10.43
C GLY A 119 6.43 15.80 -10.74
N ALA A 120 7.37 15.23 -9.97
CA ALA A 120 7.75 13.83 -10.12
C ALA A 120 6.58 12.86 -9.85
N TYR A 121 5.79 13.11 -8.81
CA TYR A 121 4.58 12.31 -8.51
C TYR A 121 3.50 12.47 -9.58
N GLU A 122 3.29 13.67 -10.08
CA GLU A 122 2.32 13.92 -11.15
C GLU A 122 2.68 13.15 -12.42
N HIS A 123 3.96 13.16 -12.82
CA HIS A 123 4.45 12.42 -13.98
C HIS A 123 4.40 10.89 -13.79
N PHE A 124 4.71 10.41 -12.60
CA PHE A 124 4.56 8.99 -12.27
C PHE A 124 3.10 8.54 -12.37
N ASN A 125 2.19 9.32 -11.78
CA ASN A 125 0.76 9.01 -11.79
C ASN A 125 0.17 9.05 -13.21
N SER A 126 0.59 10.00 -14.07
CA SER A 126 0.15 10.05 -15.46
C SER A 126 0.65 8.85 -16.28
N THR A 127 1.85 8.34 -15.98
CA THR A 127 2.37 7.13 -16.61
C THR A 127 1.56 5.90 -16.20
N LEU A 128 1.25 5.76 -14.91
CA LEU A 128 0.42 4.67 -14.42
C LEU A 128 -0.98 4.68 -15.05
N THR A 129 -1.63 5.85 -15.17
CA THR A 129 -2.96 5.94 -15.78
C THR A 129 -2.92 5.60 -17.27
N ARG A 130 -1.88 6.03 -17.99
CA ARG A 130 -1.69 5.69 -19.41
C ARG A 130 -1.54 4.18 -19.59
N ASP A 131 -0.64 3.55 -18.84
CA ASP A 131 -0.33 2.13 -19.01
C ASP A 131 -1.52 1.24 -18.61
N SER A 132 -2.30 1.66 -17.61
CA SER A 132 -3.56 0.98 -17.22
C SER A 132 -4.70 1.13 -18.24
N SER A 133 -4.63 2.13 -19.12
CA SER A 133 -5.63 2.35 -20.18
C SER A 133 -5.27 1.60 -21.47
N THR A 134 -3.98 1.40 -21.75
CA THR A 134 -3.50 0.67 -22.93
C THR A 134 -3.72 -0.85 -22.88
N SER A 135 -3.85 -1.45 -21.69
CA SER A 135 -4.16 -2.88 -21.54
C SER A 135 -5.59 -3.24 -21.94
N ILE A 136 -6.51 -2.27 -22.03
CA ILE A 136 -7.91 -2.49 -22.41
C ILE A 136 -8.08 -2.58 -23.95
N LEU A 137 -7.13 -2.05 -24.73
CA LEU A 137 -7.23 -1.99 -26.20
C LEU A 137 -6.52 -3.13 -26.95
N THR A 138 -5.91 -4.10 -26.25
CA THR A 138 -5.15 -5.20 -26.90
C THR A 138 -5.85 -6.56 -26.85
N SER A 139 -7.06 -6.65 -26.29
CA SER A 139 -7.85 -7.90 -26.23
C SER A 139 -8.85 -8.08 -27.38
N GLU A 140 -8.98 -7.13 -28.30
CA GLU A 140 -9.81 -7.29 -29.50
C GLU A 140 -8.98 -7.03 -30.76
N THR A 141 -9.11 -7.94 -31.73
CA THR A 141 -8.53 -7.93 -33.09
C THR A 141 -7.17 -8.61 -33.28
N ASN A 142 -7.18 -9.94 -33.25
CA ASN A 142 -6.33 -10.75 -34.14
C ASN A 142 -7.22 -11.38 -35.22
N PRO A 143 -7.33 -10.79 -36.43
CA PRO A 143 -7.76 -11.54 -37.60
C PRO A 143 -6.55 -12.20 -38.26
N ILE A 144 -6.66 -13.52 -38.39
CA ILE A 144 -5.78 -14.45 -39.11
C ILE A 144 -5.41 -13.86 -40.48
N ARG A 145 -4.11 -13.64 -40.70
CA ARG A 145 -3.55 -13.31 -42.02
C ARG A 145 -3.52 -14.58 -42.87
N SER A 146 -4.65 -14.92 -43.50
CA SER A 146 -4.69 -15.75 -44.69
C SER A 146 -4.48 -14.86 -45.91
N THR A 147 -3.33 -14.99 -46.57
CA THR A 147 -3.14 -14.88 -48.02
C THR A 147 -1.68 -15.18 -48.37
N GLU A 148 -1.36 -16.45 -48.60
CA GLU A 148 -0.35 -16.80 -49.62
C GLU A 148 -1.04 -16.53 -50.97
N SER A 149 -0.76 -15.39 -51.60
CA SER A 149 0.27 -15.21 -52.61
C SER A 149 0.04 -16.04 -53.87
N CYS A 150 -0.86 -15.55 -54.72
CA CYS A 150 -0.95 -15.85 -56.14
C CYS A 150 -0.23 -14.72 -56.90
N ILE A 151 1.01 -14.94 -57.35
CA ILE A 151 1.72 -14.26 -58.46
C ILE A 151 2.78 -15.28 -58.93
N ARG A 152 2.56 -15.99 -60.03
CA ARG A 152 2.93 -15.68 -61.44
C ARG A 152 4.38 -16.04 -61.78
#